data_AF-A0AAW0QCK3-F1
#
_entry.id   AF-A0AAW0QCK3-F1
#
_cell.length_a   1.000
_cell.length_b   1.000
_cell.length_c   1.000
_cell.angle_alpha   90.00
_cell.angle_beta   90.00
_cell.angle_gamma   90.00
#
_symmetry.space_group_name_H-M   'P 1'
#
loop_
_entity.id
_entity.type
_entity.pdbx_description
1 polymer ?
#
loop_
_entity_poly.entity_id
_entity_poly.type
_entity_poly.pdbx_seq_one_letter_code
_entity_poly.pdbx_strand_id
1 'polypeptide(L)'
;MEDVSHLTVTQPIPPTTPTPTTTYPTTPSHCGNVECLNEGVCVMDTGAPVCRCAVGDDWWYYGNSCQYKGTQQEKTTLALASSLGVLGAMLVITVVSVVCVRKKYKKKEGDDLVMSNVQAR
;
A
#
# COMPACT_ATOMS: atom_id res chain seq x y z
N MET A 1 -3.82 -20.36 39.19
CA MET A 1 -2.97 -20.02 38.03
C MET A 1 -2.37 -21.32 37.53
N GLU A 2 -2.93 -21.86 36.46
CA GLU A 2 -2.39 -23.03 35.76
C GLU A 2 -1.29 -22.58 34.79
N ASP A 3 -0.17 -23.28 34.86
CA ASP A 3 1.13 -22.85 34.33
C ASP A 3 1.29 -23.30 32.87
N VAL A 4 1.46 -22.34 31.95
CA VAL A 4 1.64 -22.55 30.49
C VAL A 4 3.09 -22.96 30.19
N SER A 5 3.56 -24.00 30.89
CA SER A 5 4.95 -24.49 30.80
C SER A 5 5.18 -25.48 29.65
N HIS A 6 4.16 -25.81 28.85
CA HIS A 6 4.27 -26.79 27.76
C HIS A 6 4.53 -26.20 26.36
N LEU A 7 4.57 -24.87 26.21
CA LEU A 7 4.80 -24.23 24.89
C LEU A 7 6.27 -23.90 24.59
N THR A 8 7.20 -24.28 25.47
CA THR A 8 8.64 -24.04 25.26
C THR A 8 9.44 -25.34 25.24
N VAL A 9 9.01 -26.30 24.42
CA VAL A 9 9.89 -27.39 23.99
C VAL A 9 10.68 -26.90 22.79
N THR A 10 11.95 -26.55 23.02
CA THR A 10 12.91 -26.30 21.94
C THR A 10 13.17 -27.63 21.21
N GLN A 11 12.64 -27.75 20.00
CA GLN A 11 12.86 -28.92 19.15
C GLN A 11 14.31 -28.93 18.62
N PRO A 12 15.02 -30.07 18.62
CA PRO A 12 16.37 -30.16 18.06
C PRO A 12 16.35 -29.86 16.55
N ILE A 13 17.26 -29.00 16.12
CA ILE A 13 17.47 -28.62 14.71
C ILE A 13 18.08 -29.84 13.99
N PRO A 14 17.44 -30.40 12.94
CA PRO A 14 18.09 -31.41 12.11
C PRO A 14 19.21 -30.77 11.27
N PRO A 15 20.35 -31.46 11.05
CA PRO A 15 21.42 -30.94 10.23
C PRO A 15 21.06 -30.97 8.74
N THR A 16 21.66 -30.04 8.01
CA THR A 16 21.74 -29.89 6.54
C THR A 16 20.51 -29.40 5.78
N THR A 17 20.59 -28.12 5.40
CA THR A 17 20.00 -27.52 4.20
C THR A 17 20.17 -28.44 2.99
N PRO A 18 19.08 -28.92 2.35
CA PRO A 18 19.15 -29.29 0.96
C PRO A 18 19.12 -28.01 0.11
N THR A 19 20.12 -27.86 -0.75
CA THR A 19 20.12 -27.07 -1.99
C THR A 19 18.73 -27.03 -2.64
N PRO A 20 18.29 -25.94 -3.30
CA PRO A 20 17.05 -25.90 -4.07
C PRO A 20 17.08 -26.99 -5.13
N THR A 21 16.60 -28.16 -4.75
CA THR A 21 16.37 -29.27 -5.64
C THR A 21 15.01 -28.97 -6.22
N THR A 22 15.00 -28.71 -7.52
CA THR A 22 13.82 -28.76 -8.37
C THR A 22 13.26 -30.18 -8.29
N THR A 23 12.68 -30.54 -7.16
CA THR A 23 11.93 -31.78 -6.97
C THR A 23 10.53 -31.45 -7.45
N TYR A 24 10.31 -31.60 -8.76
CA TYR A 24 8.98 -31.91 -9.24
C TYR A 24 8.54 -33.16 -8.46
N PRO A 25 7.56 -33.07 -7.54
CA PRO A 25 6.94 -34.27 -7.01
C PRO A 25 6.06 -34.77 -8.14
N THR A 26 6.67 -35.54 -9.05
CA THR A 26 5.93 -36.42 -9.94
C THR A 26 5.36 -37.52 -9.07
N THR A 27 4.33 -37.23 -8.28
CA THR A 27 3.34 -38.24 -7.90
C THR A 27 2.45 -38.41 -9.13
N PRO A 28 2.59 -39.51 -9.87
CA PRO A 28 1.71 -39.75 -11.01
C PRO A 28 0.33 -40.12 -10.46
N SER A 29 -0.68 -39.28 -10.71
CA SER A 29 -2.01 -39.73 -11.14
C SER A 29 -3.11 -38.67 -11.03
N HIS A 30 -2.93 -37.54 -10.34
CA HIS A 30 -4.03 -36.57 -10.14
C HIS A 30 -3.80 -35.21 -10.81
N CYS A 31 -2.55 -34.75 -10.90
CA CYS A 31 -2.19 -33.50 -11.59
C CYS A 31 -1.69 -33.70 -13.02
N GLY A 32 -1.85 -34.91 -13.59
CA GLY A 32 -1.18 -35.30 -14.84
C GLY A 32 -1.45 -34.38 -16.05
N ASN A 33 -2.62 -33.72 -16.10
CA ASN A 33 -2.99 -32.80 -17.17
C ASN A 33 -3.21 -31.36 -16.69
N VAL A 34 -2.92 -31.05 -15.42
CA VAL A 34 -3.15 -29.71 -14.85
C VAL A 34 -1.85 -28.93 -14.86
N GLU A 35 -1.77 -27.94 -15.74
CA GLU A 35 -0.63 -27.01 -15.82
C GLU A 35 -0.94 -25.75 -15.01
N CYS A 36 -0.08 -25.48 -14.02
CA CYS A 36 -0.12 -24.26 -13.22
C CYS A 36 1.04 -23.36 -13.64
N LEU A 37 0.73 -22.09 -13.94
CA LEU A 37 1.72 -21.10 -14.35
C LEU A 37 2.29 -20.35 -13.14
N ASN A 38 3.35 -19.56 -13.38
CA ASN A 38 3.90 -18.61 -12.41
C ASN A 38 4.16 -19.21 -11.02
N GLU A 39 4.86 -20.34 -10.99
CA GLU A 39 5.20 -21.07 -9.76
C GLU A 39 3.99 -21.61 -8.97
N GLY A 40 2.83 -21.70 -9.61
CA GLY A 40 1.66 -22.36 -9.04
C GLY A 40 1.89 -23.85 -8.84
N VAL A 41 1.35 -24.39 -7.75
CA VAL A 41 1.46 -25.82 -7.39
C VAL A 41 0.11 -26.49 -7.58
N CYS A 42 0.07 -27.59 -8.33
CA CYS A 42 -1.13 -28.40 -8.42
C CYS A 42 -1.33 -29.24 -7.15
N VAL A 43 -2.52 -29.16 -6.56
CA VAL A 43 -2.92 -29.92 -5.37
C VAL A 43 -4.30 -30.52 -5.57
N MET A 44 -4.61 -31.60 -4.84
CA MET A 44 -5.98 -32.12 -4.78
C MET A 44 -6.76 -31.36 -3.71
N ASP A 45 -7.79 -30.63 -4.12
CA ASP A 45 -8.71 -29.93 -3.23
C ASP A 45 -10.12 -30.51 -3.44
N THR A 46 -10.75 -30.99 -2.37
CA THR A 46 -12.11 -31.56 -2.43
C THR A 46 -12.32 -32.64 -3.50
N GLY A 47 -11.27 -33.41 -3.82
CA GLY A 47 -11.33 -34.48 -4.84
C GLY A 47 -11.12 -34.01 -6.28
N ALA A 48 -10.79 -32.74 -6.52
CA ALA A 48 -10.43 -32.22 -7.83
C ALA A 48 -9.01 -31.61 -7.83
N PRO A 49 -8.24 -31.76 -8.92
CA PRO A 49 -6.94 -31.12 -9.04
C PRO A 49 -7.12 -29.62 -9.34
N VAL A 50 -6.51 -28.77 -8.52
CA VAL A 50 -6.58 -27.31 -8.64
C VAL A 50 -5.19 -26.69 -8.48
N CYS A 51 -4.98 -25.52 -9.09
CA CYS A 51 -3.77 -24.75 -8.88
C CYS A 51 -3.86 -23.90 -7.61
N ARG A 52 -2.84 -23.99 -6.75
CA ARG A 52 -2.57 -23.03 -5.69
C ARG A 52 -1.52 -22.07 -6.19
N CYS A 53 -1.86 -20.79 -6.26
CA CYS A 53 -1.01 -19.76 -6.84
C CYS A 53 -0.06 -19.15 -5.82
N ALA A 54 1.11 -18.71 -6.29
CA ALA A 54 2.10 -18.05 -5.45
C ALA A 54 1.61 -16.67 -4.97
N VAL A 55 1.97 -16.33 -3.73
CA VAL A 55 1.64 -15.08 -3.06
C VAL A 55 2.90 -14.54 -2.40
N GLY A 56 3.20 -13.27 -2.63
CA GLY A 56 4.24 -12.51 -1.95
C GLY A 56 3.65 -11.41 -1.07
N ASP A 57 4.50 -10.48 -0.61
CA ASP A 57 4.09 -9.42 0.32
C ASP A 57 3.11 -8.41 -0.30
N ASP A 58 3.35 -8.03 -1.56
CA ASP A 58 2.61 -7.00 -2.29
C ASP A 58 2.08 -7.50 -3.63
N TRP A 59 2.11 -8.80 -3.88
CA TRP A 59 1.65 -9.40 -5.14
C TRP A 59 1.09 -10.80 -4.94
N TRP A 60 0.25 -11.23 -5.88
CA TRP A 60 -0.27 -12.60 -5.93
C TRP A 60 -0.57 -12.98 -7.38
N TYR A 61 -0.42 -14.26 -7.72
CA TYR A 61 -1.02 -14.79 -8.94
C TYR A 61 -2.42 -15.33 -8.64
N TYR A 62 -3.33 -15.23 -9.62
CA TYR A 62 -4.70 -15.73 -9.50
C TYR A 62 -5.26 -16.21 -10.83
N GLY A 63 -6.43 -16.84 -10.77
CA GLY A 63 -7.08 -17.53 -11.89
C GLY A 63 -6.85 -19.05 -11.84
N ASN A 64 -7.56 -19.79 -12.69
CA ASN A 64 -7.57 -21.26 -12.65
C ASN A 64 -6.18 -21.90 -12.83
N SER A 65 -5.30 -21.25 -13.59
CA SER A 65 -3.93 -21.70 -13.84
C SER A 65 -2.90 -20.68 -13.35
N CYS A 66 -3.27 -19.78 -12.44
CA CYS A 66 -2.39 -18.72 -11.93
C CYS A 66 -1.88 -17.76 -13.02
N GLN A 67 -2.67 -17.50 -14.05
CA GLN A 67 -2.25 -16.73 -15.23
C GLN A 67 -2.25 -15.21 -15.02
N TYR A 68 -3.00 -14.71 -14.03
CA TYR A 68 -3.14 -13.27 -13.80
C TYR A 68 -2.32 -12.83 -12.60
N LYS A 69 -1.67 -11.66 -12.71
CA LYS A 69 -0.93 -11.04 -11.61
C LYS A 69 -1.75 -9.94 -10.98
N GLY A 70 -1.95 -10.02 -9.66
CA GLY A 70 -2.42 -8.93 -8.83
C GLY A 70 -1.25 -8.31 -8.07
N THR A 71 -1.30 -7.00 -7.86
CA THR A 71 -0.36 -6.28 -6.99
C THR A 71 -1.15 -5.37 -6.06
N GLN A 72 -0.64 -5.17 -4.85
CA GLN A 72 -1.15 -4.24 -3.85
C GLN A 72 -0.66 -2.80 -4.15
N GLN A 73 -0.51 -2.43 -5.43
CA GLN A 73 -0.42 -1.02 -5.77
C GLN A 73 -1.77 -0.38 -5.44
N GLU A 74 -1.75 0.73 -4.71
CA GLU A 74 -2.89 1.65 -4.52
C GLU A 74 -3.81 1.52 -3.30
N LYS A 75 -3.35 1.01 -2.15
CA LYS A 75 -4.01 1.42 -0.88
C LYS A 75 -3.39 2.66 -0.24
N THR A 76 -2.12 2.93 -0.50
CA THR A 76 -1.42 4.09 0.09
C THR A 76 -1.45 5.32 -0.81
N THR A 77 -1.36 5.15 -2.14
CA THR A 77 -1.28 6.29 -3.08
C THR A 77 -2.61 7.02 -3.26
N LEU A 78 -3.76 6.32 -3.23
CA LEU A 78 -5.06 6.99 -3.39
C LEU A 78 -5.48 7.76 -2.13
N ALA A 79 -5.19 7.23 -0.94
CA ALA A 79 -5.46 7.91 0.33
C ALA A 79 -4.51 9.12 0.55
N LEU A 80 -3.24 8.97 0.20
CA LEU A 80 -2.25 10.05 0.33
C LEU A 80 -2.42 11.13 -0.74
N ALA A 81 -2.76 10.77 -1.99
CA ALA A 81 -3.00 11.74 -3.06
C ALA A 81 -4.20 12.65 -2.75
N SER A 82 -5.28 12.10 -2.17
CA SER A 82 -6.43 12.89 -1.73
C SER A 82 -6.06 13.92 -0.65
N SER A 83 -5.21 13.51 0.29
CA SER A 83 -4.78 14.36 1.41
C SER A 83 -3.92 15.55 0.94
N LEU A 84 -3.03 15.33 -0.04
CA LEU A 84 -2.16 16.38 -0.58
C LEU A 84 -2.93 17.44 -1.38
N GLY A 85 -4.00 17.05 -2.09
CA GLY A 85 -4.84 17.99 -2.84
C GLY A 85 -5.57 18.99 -1.95
N VAL A 86 -6.17 18.52 -0.85
CA VAL A 86 -6.87 19.38 0.11
C VAL A 86 -5.91 20.33 0.81
N LEU A 87 -4.74 19.83 1.25
CA LEU A 87 -3.71 20.65 1.87
C LEU A 87 -3.21 21.74 0.91
N GLY A 88 -2.96 21.40 -0.35
CA GLY A 88 -2.56 22.37 -1.38
C GLY A 88 -3.61 23.47 -1.58
N ALA A 89 -4.88 23.11 -1.73
CA ALA A 89 -5.97 24.07 -1.89
C ALA A 89 -6.11 25.02 -0.69
N MET A 90 -6.06 24.47 0.54
CA MET A 90 -6.16 25.26 1.77
C MET A 90 -4.99 26.26 1.91
N LEU A 91 -3.77 25.86 1.54
CA LEU A 91 -2.61 26.76 1.54
C LEU A 91 -2.77 27.90 0.54
N VAL A 92 -3.25 27.62 -0.68
CA VAL A 92 -3.48 28.65 -1.70
C VAL A 92 -4.52 29.66 -1.22
N ILE A 93 -5.66 29.19 -0.69
CA ILE A 93 -6.72 30.07 -0.15
C ILE A 93 -6.17 30.95 0.98
N THR A 94 -5.35 30.39 1.87
CA THR A 94 -4.75 31.12 2.99
C THR A 94 -3.78 32.20 2.50
N VAL A 95 -2.90 31.88 1.55
CA VAL A 95 -1.95 32.85 0.98
C VAL A 95 -2.68 33.99 0.27
N VAL A 96 -3.69 33.68 -0.55
CA VAL A 96 -4.51 34.68 -1.25
C VAL A 96 -5.22 35.58 -0.24
N SER A 97 -5.82 35.00 0.80
CA SER A 97 -6.47 35.74 1.89
C SER A 97 -5.50 36.71 2.56
N VAL A 98 -4.32 36.25 2.97
CA VAL A 98 -3.30 37.09 3.62
C VAL A 98 -2.81 38.20 2.69
N VAL A 99 -2.55 37.90 1.42
CA VAL A 99 -2.08 38.91 0.44
C VAL A 99 -3.14 39.98 0.20
N CYS A 100 -4.40 39.57 0.01
CA CYS A 100 -5.52 40.50 -0.17
C CYS A 100 -5.69 41.42 1.04
N VAL A 101 -5.63 40.84 2.24
CA VAL A 101 -5.74 41.57 3.50
C VAL A 101 -4.57 42.52 3.69
N ARG A 102 -3.32 42.08 3.50
CA ARG A 102 -2.13 42.94 3.58
C ARG A 102 -2.16 44.07 2.56
N LYS A 103 -2.65 43.81 1.34
CA LYS A 103 -2.81 44.83 0.30
C LYS A 103 -3.89 45.85 0.66
N LYS A 104 -4.97 45.42 1.33
CA LYS A 104 -6.02 46.32 1.84
C LYS A 104 -5.51 47.18 3.01
N TYR A 105 -4.75 46.61 3.95
CA TYR A 105 -4.14 47.38 5.05
C TYR A 105 -3.13 48.41 4.55
N LYS A 106 -2.23 48.04 3.63
CA LYS A 106 -1.29 48.99 3.02
C LYS A 106 -1.99 50.12 2.24
N LYS A 107 -3.12 49.83 1.59
CA LYS A 107 -3.93 50.86 0.94
C LYS A 107 -4.60 51.80 1.94
N LYS A 108 -5.01 51.29 3.12
CA LYS A 108 -5.58 52.12 4.19
C LYS A 108 -4.53 53.01 4.86
N GLU A 109 -3.33 52.53 5.13
CA GLU A 109 -2.24 53.40 5.66
C GLU A 109 -1.90 54.54 4.69
N GLY A 110 -1.92 54.30 3.37
CA GLY A 110 -1.71 55.34 2.38
C GLY A 110 -2.85 56.36 2.26
N ASP A 111 -4.10 55.94 2.51
CA ASP A 111 -5.29 56.80 2.44
C ASP A 111 -5.50 57.60 3.74
N ASP A 112 -5.20 56.99 4.90
CA ASP A 112 -5.26 57.60 6.24
C ASP A 112 -4.17 58.67 6.41
N LEU A 113 -2.96 58.45 5.87
CA LEU A 113 -1.91 59.47 5.82
C LEU A 113 -2.21 60.63 4.83
N VAL A 114 -3.03 60.40 3.79
CA VAL A 114 -3.43 61.43 2.81
C VAL A 114 -4.50 62.37 3.37
N MET A 115 -5.25 61.99 4.41
CA MET A 115 -6.30 62.83 5.01
C MET A 115 -5.83 63.76 6.15
N SER A 116 -4.54 63.81 6.48
CA SER A 116 -4.05 64.60 7.63
C SER A 116 -3.59 66.04 7.34
N ASN A 117 -3.85 66.62 6.16
CA ASN A 117 -3.38 67.99 5.83
C ASN A 117 -4.40 68.96 5.23
N VAL A 118 -5.70 68.71 5.39
CA VAL A 118 -6.70 69.77 5.22
C VAL A 118 -7.04 70.31 6.60
N GLN A 119 -6.69 71.58 6.81
CA GLN A 119 -7.17 72.49 7.86
C GLN A 119 -6.23 72.73 9.05
N ALA A 120 -5.25 73.63 8.85
CA ALA A 120 -4.85 74.59 9.88
C ALA A 120 -4.27 75.88 9.25
N ARG A 121 -5.09 76.94 9.32
CA ARG A 121 -4.84 78.37 9.03
C ARG A 121 -4.82 78.85 7.58
#